data_AF-A0A956H6B9-F1
#
_entry.id   AF-A0A956H6B9-F1
#
_cell.length_a   1.000
_cell.length_b   1.000
_cell.length_c   1.000
_cell.angle_alpha   90.00
_cell.angle_beta   90.00
_cell.angle_gamma   90.00
#
_symmetry.space_group_name_H-M   'P 1'
#
loop_
_entity.id
_entity.type
_entity.pdbx_description
1 polymer ?
#
loop_
_entity_poly.entity_id
_entity_poly.type
_entity_poly.pdbx_seq_one_letter_code
_entity_poly.pdbx_strand_id
1 'polypeptide(L)'
;AMFESRGVGLIPLAEGAAAFVNELSSGDATELVIGAGLEINPRDDRGRRAEVRIDRHSAPQLDHHRVREQVVVPVVMVLEWFAALARLELPQASSWVIEDFRVLRGLVLEDFEQPTVTTVSAAARDDGSFELAVVDAQGGKRHAAILRSGPATLAGIGPATLAPSPWTVDQIYEPGKLFHGPAFQAIAELRGLSEAGASARLLGGATLDAERWGERPRIIDAAAVDGMLQLALLCGLPRFDGPSLPLSIARCELAADPGVGPYQCELRVRDGSAQHTRCDAVLIAADGRVVVRIEGLQMFALPRAAAAE
;
A
#
# COMPACT_ATOMS: atom_id res chain seq x y z
N ALA A 1 31.98 32.95 7.42
CA ALA A 1 32.22 33.64 6.13
C ALA A 1 31.12 33.42 5.09
N MET A 2 30.88 32.21 4.55
CA MET A 2 29.86 31.99 3.49
C MET A 2 28.40 31.85 4.00
N PHE A 3 28.19 31.25 5.18
CA PHE A 3 26.84 31.08 5.74
C PHE A 3 26.30 32.36 6.38
N GLU A 4 27.13 33.06 7.15
CA GLU A 4 26.79 34.35 7.76
C GLU A 4 26.46 35.43 6.70
N SER A 5 27.17 35.44 5.56
CA SER A 5 26.89 36.37 4.45
C SER A 5 25.58 36.05 3.71
N ARG A 6 24.97 34.89 3.98
CA ARG A 6 23.65 34.47 3.48
C ARG A 6 22.56 34.54 4.56
N GLY A 7 22.85 35.13 5.71
CA GLY A 7 21.89 35.25 6.81
C GLY A 7 21.57 33.94 7.54
N VAL A 8 22.35 32.88 7.30
CA VAL A 8 22.19 31.59 7.97
C VAL A 8 23.12 31.56 9.18
N GLY A 9 22.55 31.36 10.37
CA GLY A 9 23.30 31.24 11.61
C GLY A 9 24.18 29.99 11.62
N LEU A 10 25.27 30.04 12.39
CA LEU A 10 26.10 28.86 12.66
C LEU A 10 25.62 28.18 13.95
N ILE A 11 25.54 26.85 13.94
CA ILE A 11 25.25 26.07 15.15
C ILE A 11 26.45 26.20 16.08
N PRO A 12 26.25 26.54 17.37
CA PRO A 12 27.33 26.54 18.34
C PRO A 12 28.01 25.18 18.42
N LEU A 13 29.34 25.16 18.48
CA LEU A 13 30.14 23.94 18.36
C LEU A 13 29.73 22.84 19.35
N ALA A 14 29.47 23.21 20.61
CA ALA A 14 29.07 22.27 21.65
C ALA A 14 27.69 21.65 21.39
N GLU A 15 26.75 22.44 20.88
CA GLU A 15 25.39 22.00 20.54
C GLU A 15 25.41 21.09 19.31
N GLY A 16 26.18 21.44 18.28
CA GLY A 16 26.36 20.61 17.10
C GLY A 16 27.00 19.26 17.42
N ALA A 17 28.02 19.25 18.30
CA ALA A 17 28.66 18.01 18.75
C ALA A 17 27.69 17.11 19.55
N ALA A 18 26.91 17.69 20.46
CA ALA A 18 25.91 16.94 21.22
C ALA A 18 24.82 16.34 20.32
N ALA A 19 24.33 17.13 19.36
CA ALA A 19 23.29 16.67 18.43
C ALA A 19 23.80 15.53 17.52
N PHE A 20 25.03 15.63 17.03
CA PHE A 20 25.67 14.55 16.26
C PHE A 20 25.79 13.24 17.05
N VAL A 21 26.22 13.31 18.31
CA VAL A 21 26.35 12.12 19.17
C VAL A 21 24.98 11.50 19.48
N ASN A 22 23.98 12.34 19.73
CA ASN A 22 22.61 11.87 19.96
C ASN A 22 22.04 11.14 18.74
N GLU A 23 22.26 11.67 17.54
CA GLU A 23 21.75 11.05 16.30
C GLU A 23 22.46 9.73 15.98
N LEU A 24 23.79 9.67 16.13
CA LEU A 24 24.52 8.41 15.95
C LEU A 24 24.06 7.30 16.92
N SER A 25 23.43 7.67 18.03
CA SER A 25 22.96 6.76 19.07
C SER A 25 21.50 6.35 18.91
N SER A 26 20.72 7.00 18.02
CA SER A 26 19.27 6.83 17.92
C SER A 26 18.85 5.57 17.15
N GLY A 27 19.70 5.04 16.24
CA GLY A 27 19.43 3.82 15.47
C GLY A 27 18.30 3.91 14.44
N ASP A 28 17.67 5.08 14.31
CA ASP A 28 16.53 5.31 13.42
C ASP A 28 16.98 5.70 11.99
N ALA A 29 16.23 5.28 10.98
CA ALA A 29 16.51 5.61 9.57
C ALA A 29 15.83 6.92 9.16
N THR A 30 16.11 8.01 9.87
CA THR A 30 15.57 9.35 9.57
C THR A 30 16.73 10.30 9.25
N GLU A 31 16.63 11.05 8.14
CA GLU A 31 17.58 12.12 7.87
C GLU A 31 17.21 13.37 8.68
N LEU A 32 18.05 13.74 9.64
CA LEU A 32 17.88 14.92 10.49
C LEU A 32 18.77 16.07 9.99
N VAL A 33 18.15 17.18 9.58
CA VAL A 33 18.85 18.42 9.23
C VAL A 33 18.76 19.40 10.39
N ILE A 34 19.92 19.80 10.93
CA ILE A 34 20.03 20.78 12.00
C ILE A 34 20.70 22.04 11.42
N GLY A 35 20.13 23.21 11.69
CA GLY A 35 20.66 24.49 11.24
C GLY A 35 20.30 25.61 12.20
N ALA A 36 21.25 26.52 12.46
CA ALA A 36 20.99 27.68 13.32
C ALA A 36 20.36 28.82 12.52
N GLY A 37 19.34 29.46 13.10
CA GLY A 37 18.55 30.48 12.40
C GLY A 37 17.67 29.93 11.28
N LEU A 38 17.48 28.60 11.20
CA LEU A 38 16.33 28.06 10.50
C LEU A 38 15.10 28.50 11.31
N GLU A 39 14.39 29.54 10.84
CA GLU A 39 12.97 29.63 11.09
C GLU A 39 12.32 28.43 10.38
N ILE A 40 12.44 27.25 10.98
CA ILE A 40 11.56 26.14 10.67
C ILE A 40 10.21 26.63 11.14
N ASN A 41 9.43 27.18 10.20
CA ASN A 41 8.06 27.56 10.46
C ASN A 41 7.41 26.32 11.10
N PRO A 42 7.03 26.38 12.38
CA PRO A 42 6.71 25.19 13.15
C PRO A 42 5.44 24.59 12.57
N ARG A 43 5.59 23.57 11.71
CA ARG A 43 4.55 22.99 10.87
C ARG A 43 3.82 24.05 10.03
N ASP A 44 3.97 23.98 8.70
CA ASP A 44 2.83 24.38 7.89
C ASP A 44 1.73 23.36 8.23
N ASP A 45 0.81 23.72 9.14
CA ASP A 45 -0.31 22.88 9.63
C ASP A 45 -1.26 22.44 8.50
N ARG A 46 -0.92 22.80 7.25
CA ARG A 46 -1.58 22.38 6.01
C ARG A 46 -1.27 20.93 5.61
N GLY A 47 -0.43 20.21 6.37
CA GLY A 47 -0.16 18.78 6.22
C GLY A 47 1.21 18.46 5.58
N ARG A 48 1.55 17.17 5.44
CA ARG A 48 2.88 16.71 5.01
C ARG A 48 2.95 16.32 3.54
N ARG A 49 4.17 16.41 3.01
CA ARG A 49 4.54 15.95 1.67
C ARG A 49 5.87 15.21 1.74
N ALA A 50 6.00 14.15 0.95
CA ALA A 50 7.24 13.40 0.77
C ALA A 50 7.46 13.06 -0.72
N GLU A 51 8.72 12.94 -1.12
CA GLU A 51 9.08 12.34 -2.39
C GLU A 51 9.40 10.86 -2.18
N VAL A 52 8.84 10.02 -3.04
CA VAL A 52 9.15 8.59 -3.11
C VAL A 52 9.92 8.36 -4.39
N ARG A 53 11.12 7.79 -4.26
CA ARG A 53 11.98 7.38 -5.37
C ARG A 53 11.91 5.87 -5.51
N ILE A 54 11.56 5.40 -6.71
CA ILE A 54 11.29 3.99 -6.97
C ILE A 54 12.10 3.54 -8.18
N ASP A 55 12.98 2.60 -7.95
CA ASP A 55 13.77 1.83 -8.92
C ASP A 55 13.97 0.39 -8.42
N ARG A 56 14.60 -0.43 -9.26
CA ARG A 56 14.91 -1.84 -8.95
C ARG A 56 15.67 -2.02 -7.65
N HIS A 57 16.52 -1.08 -7.26
CA HIS A 57 17.29 -1.21 -6.02
C HIS A 57 16.44 -0.90 -4.78
N SER A 58 15.61 0.14 -4.85
CA SER A 58 14.73 0.55 -3.74
C SER A 58 13.53 -0.38 -3.51
N ALA A 59 13.06 -1.07 -4.56
CA ALA A 59 11.85 -1.88 -4.53
C ALA A 59 11.98 -3.14 -5.43
N PRO A 60 12.99 -4.00 -5.22
CA PRO A 60 13.31 -5.14 -6.09
C PRO A 60 12.19 -6.17 -6.22
N GLN A 61 11.21 -6.19 -5.30
CA GLN A 61 10.01 -7.02 -5.41
C GLN A 61 9.16 -6.67 -6.63
N LEU A 62 9.18 -5.41 -7.11
CA LEU A 62 8.34 -4.95 -8.23
C LEU A 62 8.65 -5.61 -9.57
N ASP A 63 9.82 -6.23 -9.73
CA ASP A 63 10.11 -7.08 -10.88
C ASP A 63 9.08 -8.20 -11.09
N HIS A 64 8.41 -8.61 -10.00
CA HIS A 64 7.41 -9.66 -9.97
C HIS A 64 5.97 -9.13 -9.92
N HIS A 65 5.74 -7.82 -10.08
CA HIS A 65 4.41 -7.23 -10.23
C HIS A 65 4.28 -6.56 -11.60
N ARG A 66 4.04 -7.40 -12.62
CA ARG A 66 3.99 -6.99 -14.03
C ARG A 66 2.60 -7.12 -14.61
N VAL A 67 2.07 -6.02 -15.13
CA VAL A 67 0.79 -6.00 -15.85
C VAL A 67 1.08 -5.79 -17.33
N ARG A 68 0.77 -6.80 -18.17
CA ARG A 68 1.12 -6.80 -19.61
C ARG A 68 2.60 -6.47 -19.82
N GLU A 69 3.47 -7.22 -19.16
CA GLU A 69 4.94 -7.09 -19.17
C GLU A 69 5.52 -5.80 -18.56
N GLN A 70 4.69 -4.80 -18.24
CA GLN A 70 5.15 -3.54 -17.64
C GLN A 70 5.22 -3.66 -16.12
N VAL A 71 6.29 -3.12 -15.51
CA VAL A 71 6.40 -3.00 -14.06
C VAL A 71 5.43 -1.91 -13.60
N VAL A 72 4.54 -2.26 -12.67
CA VAL A 72 3.52 -1.34 -12.16
C VAL A 72 3.60 -1.32 -10.64
N VAL A 73 3.54 -0.13 -10.04
CA VAL A 73 3.41 -0.01 -8.59
C VAL A 73 1.99 -0.47 -8.19
N PRO A 74 1.84 -1.51 -7.35
CA PRO A 74 0.54 -1.98 -6.94
C PRO A 74 -0.15 -0.98 -6.00
N VAL A 75 -1.48 -0.99 -6.02
CA VAL A 75 -2.33 -0.14 -5.15
C VAL A 75 -1.94 -0.27 -3.67
N VAL A 76 -1.51 -1.45 -3.24
CA VAL A 76 -1.14 -1.70 -1.85
C VAL A 76 0.11 -0.93 -1.42
N MET A 77 1.07 -0.67 -2.32
CA MET A 77 2.22 0.17 -1.99
C MET A 77 1.82 1.65 -1.87
N VAL A 78 0.79 2.08 -2.61
CA VAL A 78 0.22 3.41 -2.43
C VAL A 78 -0.50 3.52 -1.09
N LEU A 79 -1.27 2.50 -0.70
CA LEU A 79 -1.86 2.42 0.64
C LEU A 79 -0.79 2.46 1.74
N GLU A 80 0.36 1.81 1.53
CA GLU A 80 1.49 1.85 2.45
C GLU A 80 2.04 3.27 2.62
N TRP A 81 2.22 4.02 1.53
CA TRP A 81 2.67 5.41 1.62
C TRP A 81 1.64 6.31 2.32
N PHE A 82 0.35 6.09 2.07
CA PHE A 82 -0.72 6.80 2.77
C PHE A 82 -0.78 6.44 4.26
N ALA A 83 -0.55 5.18 4.62
CA ALA A 83 -0.44 4.76 6.02
C ALA A 83 0.79 5.39 6.72
N ALA A 84 1.89 5.58 5.99
CA ALA A 84 3.06 6.30 6.49
C ALA A 84 2.75 7.76 6.81
N LEU A 85 2.00 8.45 5.95
CA LEU A 85 1.50 9.80 6.26
C LEU A 85 0.50 9.77 7.42
N ALA A 86 -0.39 8.77 7.46
CA ALA A 86 -1.37 8.64 8.53
C ALA A 86 -0.73 8.54 9.93
N ARG A 87 0.35 7.77 10.05
CA ARG A 87 1.13 7.69 11.29
C ARG A 87 1.72 9.03 11.72
N LEU A 88 2.08 9.88 10.76
CA LEU A 88 2.70 11.18 11.01
C LEU A 88 1.68 12.29 11.31
N GLU A 89 0.50 12.23 10.69
CA GLU A 89 -0.59 13.20 10.86
C GLU A 89 -1.51 12.86 12.04
N LEU A 90 -1.71 11.57 12.29
CA LEU A 90 -2.60 11.05 13.33
C LEU A 90 -1.85 10.10 14.28
N PRO A 91 -0.79 10.56 14.98
CA PRO A 91 0.11 9.70 15.77
C PRO A 91 -0.55 9.06 17.00
N GLN A 92 -1.69 9.58 17.45
CA GLN A 92 -2.44 9.06 18.59
C GLN A 92 -3.59 8.12 18.19
N ALA A 93 -3.82 7.93 16.89
CA ALA A 93 -4.88 7.06 16.41
C ALA A 93 -4.43 5.59 16.51
N SER A 94 -5.30 4.74 17.05
CA SER A 94 -5.07 3.29 17.12
C SER A 94 -5.36 2.57 15.79
N SER A 95 -6.03 3.24 14.88
CA SER A 95 -6.21 2.82 13.50
C SER A 95 -6.48 4.04 12.60
N TRP A 96 -6.37 3.84 11.30
CA TRP A 96 -6.64 4.86 10.30
C TRP A 96 -7.70 4.39 9.32
N VAL A 97 -8.44 5.33 8.75
CA VAL A 97 -9.43 5.07 7.69
C VAL A 97 -9.03 5.86 6.46
N ILE A 98 -8.83 5.14 5.36
CA ILE A 98 -8.63 5.70 4.02
C ILE A 98 -9.94 5.51 3.26
N GLU A 99 -10.67 6.59 3.04
CA GLU A 99 -11.95 6.64 2.32
C GLU A 99 -11.75 7.12 0.88
N ASP A 100 -12.64 6.71 -0.03
CA ASP A 100 -12.68 7.20 -1.41
C ASP A 100 -11.31 7.09 -2.12
N PHE A 101 -10.62 5.96 -1.90
CA PHE A 101 -9.37 5.67 -2.58
C PHE A 101 -9.66 5.42 -4.06
N ARG A 102 -8.98 6.15 -4.94
CA ARG A 102 -9.15 6.07 -6.39
C ARG A 102 -7.82 5.94 -7.11
N VAL A 103 -7.77 5.00 -8.06
CA VAL A 103 -6.73 4.90 -9.08
C VAL A 103 -7.18 5.78 -10.25
N LEU A 104 -6.60 6.97 -10.37
CA LEU A 104 -6.89 7.90 -11.48
C LEU A 104 -6.11 7.53 -12.74
N ARG A 105 -4.85 7.13 -12.54
CA ARG A 105 -3.98 6.55 -13.56
C ARG A 105 -2.91 5.71 -12.89
N GLY A 106 -2.66 4.51 -13.41
CA GLY A 106 -1.64 3.61 -12.89
C GLY A 106 -0.24 4.24 -12.89
N LEU A 107 0.57 3.83 -11.91
CA LEU A 107 1.99 4.19 -11.80
C LEU A 107 2.83 3.11 -12.48
N VAL A 108 3.11 3.31 -13.77
CA VAL A 108 3.96 2.42 -14.57
C VAL A 108 5.41 2.90 -14.48
N LEU A 109 6.33 1.97 -14.25
CA LEU A 109 7.78 2.22 -14.22
C LEU A 109 8.36 1.84 -15.58
N GLU A 110 8.44 2.80 -16.49
CA GLU A 110 8.85 2.57 -17.90
C GLU A 110 10.29 2.06 -18.01
N ASP A 111 11.21 2.69 -17.30
CA ASP A 111 12.59 2.25 -17.12
C ASP A 111 12.84 1.99 -15.63
N PHE A 112 12.68 0.73 -15.22
CA PHE A 112 12.80 0.35 -13.81
C PHE A 112 14.26 0.34 -13.30
N GLU A 113 15.25 0.50 -14.18
CA GLU A 113 16.64 0.74 -13.77
C GLU A 113 16.85 2.19 -13.32
N GLN A 114 16.01 3.11 -13.77
CA GLN A 114 16.09 4.53 -13.43
C GLN A 114 15.06 4.90 -12.35
N PRO A 115 15.43 5.79 -11.41
CA PRO A 115 14.52 6.21 -10.36
C PRO A 115 13.35 7.01 -10.92
N THR A 116 12.16 6.44 -10.78
CA THR A 116 10.90 7.18 -10.94
C THR A 116 10.62 7.94 -9.65
N VAL A 117 10.43 9.25 -9.75
CA VAL A 117 10.11 10.11 -8.60
C VAL A 117 8.63 10.46 -8.61
N THR A 118 7.97 10.25 -7.48
CA THR A 118 6.58 10.67 -7.26
C THR A 118 6.46 11.40 -5.94
N THR A 119 5.52 12.34 -5.86
CA THR A 119 5.15 13.01 -4.62
C THR A 119 3.97 12.31 -3.97
N VAL A 120 4.07 12.04 -2.67
CA VAL A 120 2.95 11.63 -1.82
C VAL A 120 2.66 12.77 -0.83
N SER A 121 1.38 13.10 -0.61
CA SER A 121 0.99 14.21 0.26
C SER A 121 -0.28 13.93 1.03
N ALA A 122 -0.38 14.58 2.19
CA ALA A 122 -1.56 14.71 3.03
C ALA A 122 -1.81 16.21 3.24
N ALA A 123 -2.95 16.71 2.80
CA ALA A 123 -3.35 18.11 2.98
C ALA A 123 -4.49 18.20 4.00
N ALA A 124 -4.31 18.97 5.07
CA ALA A 124 -5.33 19.13 6.11
C ALA A 124 -6.61 19.77 5.55
N ARG A 125 -7.76 19.35 6.07
CA ARG A 125 -9.10 19.85 5.70
C ARG A 125 -9.80 20.42 6.94
N ASP A 126 -10.77 21.31 6.71
CA ASP A 126 -11.52 21.99 7.78
C ASP A 126 -12.31 21.03 8.68
N ASP A 127 -12.65 19.83 8.19
CA ASP A 127 -13.39 18.80 8.93
C ASP A 127 -12.47 17.86 9.75
N GLY A 128 -11.19 18.17 9.86
CA GLY A 128 -10.20 17.37 10.59
C GLY A 128 -9.74 16.11 9.85
N SER A 129 -10.14 15.92 8.59
CA SER A 129 -9.59 14.90 7.71
C SER A 129 -8.40 15.42 6.90
N PHE A 130 -7.71 14.53 6.19
CA PHE A 130 -6.63 14.89 5.28
C PHE A 130 -6.93 14.41 3.87
N GLU A 131 -6.79 15.27 2.87
CA GLU A 131 -6.77 14.82 1.47
C GLU A 131 -5.42 14.19 1.15
N LEU A 132 -5.44 12.94 0.72
CA LEU A 132 -4.28 12.19 0.30
C LEU A 132 -4.14 12.21 -1.22
N ALA A 133 -2.91 12.36 -1.71
CA ALA A 133 -2.65 12.31 -3.14
C ALA A 133 -1.26 11.73 -3.46
N VAL A 134 -1.19 11.00 -4.58
CA VAL A 134 0.06 10.68 -5.26
C VAL A 134 0.10 11.42 -6.60
N VAL A 135 1.18 12.15 -6.85
CA VAL A 135 1.38 12.98 -8.05
C VAL A 135 2.69 12.58 -8.72
N ASP A 136 2.67 12.39 -10.04
CA ASP A 136 3.87 12.10 -10.83
C ASP A 136 4.80 13.32 -10.94
N ALA A 137 6.00 13.12 -11.49
CA ALA A 137 6.97 14.20 -11.68
C ALA A 137 6.48 15.33 -12.63
N GLN A 138 5.46 15.06 -13.46
CA GLN A 138 4.85 16.01 -14.38
C GLN A 138 3.64 16.74 -13.77
N GLY A 139 3.29 16.49 -12.52
CA GLY A 139 2.16 17.10 -11.83
C GLY A 139 0.82 16.38 -12.05
N GLY A 140 0.82 15.23 -12.72
CA GLY A 140 -0.37 14.40 -12.94
C GLY A 140 -0.78 13.63 -11.68
N LYS A 141 -2.01 13.82 -11.21
CA LYS A 141 -2.57 13.04 -10.09
C LYS A 141 -2.76 11.58 -10.52
N ARG A 142 -2.17 10.66 -9.76
CA ARG A 142 -2.19 9.21 -10.01
C ARG A 142 -3.17 8.50 -9.08
N HIS A 143 -3.15 8.89 -7.81
CA HIS A 143 -4.04 8.36 -6.78
C HIS A 143 -4.57 9.47 -5.89
N ALA A 144 -5.76 9.26 -5.33
CA ALA A 144 -6.38 10.18 -4.39
C ALA A 144 -7.15 9.39 -3.32
N ALA A 145 -7.21 9.90 -2.09
CA ALA A 145 -8.06 9.36 -1.02
C ALA A 145 -8.32 10.43 0.05
N ILE A 146 -9.12 10.10 1.06
CA ILE A 146 -9.32 10.91 2.27
C ILE A 146 -8.90 10.08 3.48
N LEU A 147 -8.10 10.66 4.37
CA LEU A 147 -7.63 10.05 5.61
C LEU A 147 -8.40 10.59 6.81
N ARG A 148 -8.81 9.68 7.70
CA ARG A 148 -9.39 9.98 9.01
C ARG A 148 -8.81 9.07 10.09
N SER A 149 -8.98 9.48 11.36
CA SER A 149 -8.78 8.58 12.49
C SER A 149 -9.83 7.47 12.47
N GLY A 150 -9.43 6.25 12.82
CA GLY A 150 -10.30 5.08 12.80
C GLY A 150 -10.76 4.60 14.18
N PRO A 151 -11.56 3.52 14.22
CA PRO A 151 -12.05 2.92 15.45
C PRO A 151 -10.93 2.18 16.21
N ALA A 152 -11.09 2.00 17.52
CA ALA A 152 -10.12 1.25 18.33
C ALA A 152 -10.00 -0.23 17.96
N THR A 153 -11.03 -0.81 17.32
CA THR A 153 -11.04 -2.19 16.87
C THR A 153 -11.77 -2.27 15.53
N LEU A 154 -11.19 -2.99 14.58
CA LEU A 154 -11.75 -3.18 13.26
C LEU A 154 -12.75 -4.34 13.29
N ALA A 155 -13.87 -4.16 12.59
CA ALA A 155 -14.89 -5.20 12.51
C ALA A 155 -14.47 -6.33 11.55
N GLY A 156 -14.77 -7.57 11.92
CA GLY A 156 -14.63 -8.72 11.01
C GLY A 156 -15.71 -8.76 9.93
N ILE A 157 -15.57 -9.73 9.03
CA ILE A 157 -16.65 -10.16 8.14
C ILE A 157 -17.13 -11.52 8.63
N GLY A 158 -18.44 -11.74 8.63
CA GLY A 158 -19.03 -13.00 9.08
C GLY A 158 -18.50 -14.22 8.31
N PRO A 159 -18.52 -15.41 8.93
CA PRO A 159 -18.14 -16.63 8.25
C PRO A 159 -19.04 -16.85 7.03
N ALA A 160 -18.47 -17.33 5.93
CA ALA A 160 -19.25 -17.81 4.79
C ALA A 160 -18.93 -19.27 4.55
N THR A 161 -19.97 -20.01 4.15
CA THR A 161 -19.80 -21.33 3.58
C THR A 161 -19.37 -21.16 2.13
N LEU A 162 -18.07 -21.33 1.89
CA LEU A 162 -17.49 -21.28 0.54
C LEU A 162 -17.35 -22.69 -0.02
N ALA A 163 -17.53 -22.82 -1.33
CA ALA A 163 -17.16 -24.04 -2.03
C ALA A 163 -15.64 -24.26 -1.95
N PRO A 164 -15.17 -25.52 -2.03
CA PRO A 164 -13.75 -25.80 -2.21
C PRO A 164 -13.19 -25.05 -3.40
N SER A 165 -11.91 -24.63 -3.31
CA SER A 165 -11.26 -23.96 -4.42
C SER A 165 -11.22 -24.85 -5.67
N PRO A 166 -11.56 -24.32 -6.86
CA PRO A 166 -11.43 -25.05 -8.11
C PRO A 166 -9.97 -25.21 -8.56
N TRP A 167 -9.05 -24.48 -7.94
CA TRP A 167 -7.62 -24.48 -8.27
C TRP A 167 -6.75 -24.71 -7.01
N THR A 168 -5.60 -25.34 -7.20
CA THR A 168 -4.52 -25.36 -6.20
C THR A 168 -3.79 -24.01 -6.15
N VAL A 169 -2.94 -23.83 -5.15
CA VAL A 169 -2.07 -22.63 -5.04
C VAL A 169 -1.14 -22.52 -6.26
N ASP A 170 -0.55 -23.63 -6.73
CA ASP A 170 0.31 -23.58 -7.91
C ASP A 170 -0.47 -23.18 -9.17
N GLN A 171 -1.69 -23.69 -9.32
CA GLN A 171 -2.54 -23.43 -10.49
C GLN A 171 -3.00 -21.98 -10.59
N ILE A 172 -3.16 -21.25 -9.47
CA ILE A 172 -3.57 -19.83 -9.52
C ILE A 172 -2.48 -18.90 -10.05
N TYR A 173 -1.21 -19.32 -10.01
CA TYR A 173 -0.07 -18.56 -10.55
C TYR A 173 0.41 -19.05 -11.92
N GLU A 174 -0.25 -20.06 -12.50
CA GLU A 174 -0.05 -20.42 -13.91
C GLU A 174 -0.51 -19.28 -14.84
N PRO A 175 0.10 -19.15 -16.05
CA PRO A 175 -0.29 -18.15 -17.02
C PRO A 175 -1.80 -18.12 -17.29
N GLY A 176 -2.36 -16.90 -17.32
CA GLY A 176 -3.78 -16.66 -17.62
C GLY A 176 -4.69 -16.49 -16.40
N LYS A 177 -4.21 -16.66 -15.17
CA LYS A 177 -4.98 -16.40 -13.94
C LYS A 177 -4.46 -15.16 -13.21
N LEU A 178 -3.38 -15.29 -12.44
CA LEU A 178 -2.67 -14.19 -11.82
C LEU A 178 -1.40 -13.84 -12.62
N PHE A 179 -1.02 -12.57 -12.62
CA PHE A 179 0.19 -12.07 -13.30
C PHE A 179 1.39 -11.91 -12.35
N HIS A 180 1.25 -12.37 -11.10
CA HIS A 180 2.22 -12.14 -10.02
C HIS A 180 3.36 -13.17 -10.09
N GLY A 181 4.59 -12.68 -10.16
CA GLY A 181 5.80 -13.50 -10.01
C GLY A 181 6.10 -13.83 -8.54
N PRO A 182 7.14 -14.63 -8.27
CA PRO A 182 7.40 -15.24 -6.96
C PRO A 182 7.36 -14.30 -5.76
N ALA A 183 7.94 -13.09 -5.87
CA ALA A 183 7.94 -12.14 -4.74
C ALA A 183 6.56 -11.57 -4.39
N PHE A 184 5.53 -11.81 -5.21
CA PHE A 184 4.14 -11.43 -4.91
C PHE A 184 3.22 -12.65 -4.74
N GLN A 185 3.73 -13.89 -4.69
CA GLN A 185 2.90 -15.08 -4.51
C GLN A 185 2.51 -15.32 -3.04
N ALA A 186 1.79 -14.35 -2.46
CA ALA A 186 1.49 -14.32 -1.03
C ALA A 186 0.44 -15.36 -0.57
N ILE A 187 -0.37 -15.93 -1.47
CA ILE A 187 -1.38 -16.94 -1.12
C ILE A 187 -0.69 -18.27 -0.81
N ALA A 188 -0.66 -18.68 0.47
CA ALA A 188 -0.05 -19.94 0.90
C ALA A 188 -1.03 -21.11 1.03
N GLU A 189 -2.33 -20.83 1.16
CA GLU A 189 -3.37 -21.86 1.31
C GLU A 189 -4.71 -21.30 0.85
N LEU A 190 -5.46 -22.07 0.06
CA LEU A 190 -6.84 -21.77 -0.33
C LEU A 190 -7.79 -22.69 0.45
N ARG A 191 -8.61 -22.11 1.32
CA ARG A 191 -9.61 -22.83 2.12
C ARG A 191 -10.97 -22.86 1.45
N GLY A 192 -11.24 -21.85 0.64
CA GLY A 192 -12.40 -21.78 -0.23
C GLY A 192 -12.20 -20.67 -1.25
N LEU A 193 -12.65 -20.89 -2.48
CA LEU A 193 -12.59 -19.90 -3.54
C LEU A 193 -13.75 -20.14 -4.49
N SER A 194 -14.54 -19.10 -4.71
CA SER A 194 -15.66 -19.14 -5.64
C SER A 194 -15.97 -17.73 -6.12
N GLU A 195 -16.91 -17.64 -7.05
CA GLU A 195 -17.51 -16.39 -7.49
C GLU A 195 -18.16 -15.55 -6.37
N ALA A 196 -18.46 -16.14 -5.21
CA ALA A 196 -19.04 -15.45 -4.06
C ALA A 196 -17.99 -14.91 -3.07
N GLY A 197 -16.74 -15.34 -3.17
CA GLY A 197 -15.68 -14.93 -2.25
C GLY A 197 -14.58 -15.97 -2.06
N ALA A 198 -13.66 -15.66 -1.16
CA ALA A 198 -12.51 -16.48 -0.86
C ALA A 198 -12.19 -16.51 0.65
N SER A 199 -11.57 -17.60 1.08
CA SER A 199 -10.95 -17.77 2.39
C SER A 199 -9.57 -18.38 2.18
N ALA A 200 -8.53 -17.74 2.70
CA ALA A 200 -7.15 -18.12 2.42
C ALA A 200 -6.21 -17.76 3.57
N ARG A 201 -5.05 -18.42 3.61
CA ARG A 201 -3.92 -18.00 4.44
C ARG A 201 -2.90 -17.28 3.58
N LEU A 202 -2.49 -16.09 3.99
CA LEU A 202 -1.57 -15.23 3.26
C LEU A 202 -0.25 -15.06 4.03
N LEU A 203 0.85 -15.05 3.29
CA LEU A 203 2.19 -14.76 3.82
C LEU A 203 2.42 -13.24 3.84
N GLY A 204 3.15 -12.80 4.86
CA GLY A 204 3.71 -11.46 4.89
C GLY A 204 4.99 -11.36 4.08
N GLY A 205 5.37 -10.14 3.66
CA GLY A 205 6.52 -9.89 2.80
C GLY A 205 7.84 -10.46 3.36
N ALA A 206 8.06 -10.28 4.67
CA ALA A 206 9.25 -10.80 5.36
C ALA A 206 9.34 -12.34 5.36
N THR A 207 8.21 -13.04 5.32
CA THR A 207 8.19 -14.51 5.20
C THR A 207 8.23 -14.97 3.74
N LEU A 208 7.64 -14.19 2.83
CA LEU A 208 7.53 -14.52 1.42
C LEU A 208 8.88 -14.39 0.71
N ASP A 209 9.55 -13.25 0.86
CA ASP A 209 10.85 -12.96 0.24
C ASP A 209 11.51 -11.81 1.01
N ALA A 210 12.19 -12.16 2.12
CA ALA A 210 12.84 -11.20 3.02
C ALA A 210 13.88 -10.32 2.31
N GLU A 211 14.59 -10.88 1.32
CA GLU A 211 15.62 -10.16 0.57
C GLU A 211 15.00 -9.01 -0.23
N ARG A 212 13.84 -9.23 -0.85
CA ARG A 212 13.18 -8.20 -1.66
C ARG A 212 12.26 -7.28 -0.89
N TRP A 213 11.52 -7.81 0.09
CA TRP A 213 10.59 -7.00 0.89
C TRP A 213 11.26 -6.29 2.07
N GLY A 214 12.45 -6.72 2.46
CA GLY A 214 13.14 -6.26 3.66
C GLY A 214 12.58 -6.87 4.95
N GLU A 215 13.39 -6.85 6.00
CA GLU A 215 13.07 -7.47 7.30
C GLU A 215 12.36 -6.53 8.29
N ARG A 216 12.25 -5.23 7.97
CA ARG A 216 11.73 -4.24 8.93
C ARG A 216 10.21 -4.30 9.04
N PRO A 217 9.64 -4.04 10.24
CA PRO A 217 8.19 -3.90 10.42
C PRO A 217 7.65 -2.79 9.52
N ARG A 218 6.67 -3.14 8.69
CA ARG A 218 6.00 -2.22 7.77
C ARG A 218 4.69 -1.77 8.39
N ILE A 219 4.27 -0.53 8.11
CA ILE A 219 3.03 0.03 8.68
C ILE A 219 1.81 -0.76 8.18
N ILE A 220 1.92 -1.31 6.98
CA ILE A 220 1.06 -2.37 6.45
C ILE A 220 1.93 -3.45 5.84
N ASP A 221 1.51 -4.71 5.89
CA ASP A 221 2.18 -5.78 5.17
C ASP A 221 1.70 -5.80 3.71
N ALA A 222 2.35 -5.03 2.85
CA ALA A 222 1.92 -4.82 1.47
C ALA A 222 1.81 -6.14 0.69
N ALA A 223 2.68 -7.13 0.91
CA ALA A 223 2.58 -8.43 0.25
C ALA A 223 1.30 -9.18 0.63
N ALA A 224 0.95 -9.19 1.92
CA ALA A 224 -0.29 -9.83 2.38
C ALA A 224 -1.54 -9.10 1.91
N VAL A 225 -1.54 -7.76 1.92
CA VAL A 225 -2.65 -6.97 1.36
C VAL A 225 -2.76 -7.18 -0.15
N ASP A 226 -1.64 -7.33 -0.87
CA ASP A 226 -1.68 -7.68 -2.29
C ASP A 226 -2.29 -9.07 -2.51
N GLY A 227 -1.92 -10.05 -1.68
CA GLY A 227 -2.55 -11.37 -1.68
C GLY A 227 -4.06 -11.31 -1.45
N MET A 228 -4.56 -10.38 -0.62
CA MET A 228 -6.00 -10.12 -0.49
C MET A 228 -6.60 -9.63 -1.80
N LEU A 229 -5.94 -8.71 -2.51
CA LEU A 229 -6.40 -8.24 -3.82
C LEU A 229 -6.33 -9.35 -4.87
N GLN A 230 -5.33 -10.21 -4.84
CA GLN A 230 -5.23 -11.39 -5.71
C GLN A 230 -6.42 -12.34 -5.56
N LEU A 231 -6.94 -12.52 -4.34
CA LEU A 231 -8.18 -13.27 -4.13
C LEU A 231 -9.37 -12.57 -4.80
N ALA A 232 -9.42 -11.23 -4.80
CA ALA A 232 -10.45 -10.46 -5.50
C ALA A 232 -10.37 -10.66 -7.03
N LEU A 233 -9.15 -10.68 -7.58
CA LEU A 233 -8.91 -11.03 -9.00
C LEU A 233 -9.47 -12.44 -9.30
N LEU A 234 -9.13 -13.43 -8.47
CA LEU A 234 -9.56 -14.82 -8.66
C LEU A 234 -11.08 -15.00 -8.56
N CYS A 235 -11.75 -14.30 -7.64
CA CYS A 235 -13.22 -14.33 -7.53
C CYS A 235 -13.92 -13.71 -8.75
N GLY A 236 -13.27 -12.74 -9.41
CA GLY A 236 -13.75 -12.12 -10.64
C GLY A 236 -13.43 -12.91 -11.90
N LEU A 237 -12.41 -13.77 -11.87
CA LEU A 237 -11.89 -14.47 -13.06
C LEU A 237 -12.96 -15.20 -13.90
N PRO A 238 -13.94 -15.92 -13.32
CA PRO A 238 -14.99 -16.57 -14.12
C PRO A 238 -15.91 -15.61 -14.88
N ARG A 239 -15.93 -14.32 -14.50
CA ARG A 239 -16.77 -13.27 -15.07
C ARG A 239 -16.08 -12.48 -16.17
N PHE A 240 -14.75 -12.50 -16.18
CA PHE A 240 -13.94 -11.66 -17.03
C PHE A 240 -13.30 -12.48 -18.13
N ASP A 241 -13.26 -11.91 -19.33
CA ASP A 241 -12.54 -12.50 -20.47
C ASP A 241 -11.07 -12.05 -20.51
N GLY A 242 -10.45 -11.94 -19.33
CA GLY A 242 -9.10 -11.42 -19.13
C GLY A 242 -8.81 -10.98 -17.69
N PRO A 243 -7.60 -10.47 -17.41
CA PRO A 243 -7.20 -9.99 -16.09
C PRO A 243 -8.02 -8.76 -15.67
N SER A 244 -8.19 -8.57 -14.37
CA SER A 244 -8.80 -7.37 -13.79
C SER A 244 -7.81 -6.62 -12.91
N LEU A 245 -8.05 -5.33 -12.68
CA LEU A 245 -7.24 -4.49 -11.80
C LEU A 245 -8.10 -3.76 -10.77
N PRO A 246 -7.56 -3.45 -9.58
CA PRO A 246 -8.20 -2.55 -8.62
C PRO A 246 -8.36 -1.15 -9.20
N LEU A 247 -9.54 -0.55 -9.06
CA LEU A 247 -9.83 0.81 -9.51
C LEU A 247 -10.12 1.77 -8.35
N SER A 248 -10.83 1.30 -7.32
CA SER A 248 -11.17 2.10 -6.15
C SER A 248 -11.41 1.25 -4.92
N ILE A 249 -11.27 1.85 -3.74
CA ILE A 249 -11.70 1.27 -2.47
C ILE A 249 -12.57 2.32 -1.78
N ALA A 250 -13.80 1.97 -1.44
CA ALA A 250 -14.70 2.90 -0.77
C ALA A 250 -14.20 3.25 0.63
N ARG A 251 -13.72 2.24 1.36
CA ARG A 251 -13.19 2.39 2.72
C ARG A 251 -12.14 1.33 3.01
N CYS A 252 -10.97 1.74 3.49
CA CYS A 252 -9.89 0.87 3.94
C CYS A 252 -9.51 1.27 5.37
N GLU A 253 -9.74 0.39 6.33
CA GLU A 253 -9.34 0.56 7.73
C GLU A 253 -8.05 -0.21 7.99
N LEU A 254 -7.09 0.45 8.63
CA LEU A 254 -5.76 -0.08 8.90
C LEU A 254 -5.48 0.04 10.40
N ALA A 255 -5.23 -1.08 11.08
CA ALA A 255 -4.74 -1.05 12.45
C ALA A 255 -3.34 -0.42 12.49
N ALA A 256 -3.04 0.37 13.54
CA ALA A 256 -1.73 1.00 13.67
C ALA A 256 -0.59 -0.01 13.88
N ASP A 257 -0.92 -1.17 14.45
CA ASP A 257 -0.03 -2.32 14.59
C ASP A 257 -0.68 -3.57 13.96
N PRO A 258 -0.30 -3.91 12.71
CA PRO A 258 -0.81 -5.10 12.04
C PRO A 258 -0.18 -6.40 12.55
N GLY A 259 0.87 -6.34 13.38
CA GLY A 259 1.69 -7.49 13.72
C GLY A 259 2.50 -8.00 12.53
N VAL A 260 3.01 -9.23 12.65
CA VAL A 260 3.72 -9.94 11.58
C VAL A 260 2.87 -11.13 11.15
N GLY A 261 2.80 -11.37 9.84
CA GLY A 261 2.08 -12.51 9.28
C GLY A 261 2.59 -13.87 9.76
N PRO A 262 1.92 -14.98 9.36
CA PRO A 262 0.89 -15.04 8.34
C PRO A 262 -0.47 -14.52 8.80
N TYR A 263 -1.32 -14.19 7.83
CA TYR A 263 -2.66 -13.66 8.05
C TYR A 263 -3.71 -14.63 7.52
N GLN A 264 -4.89 -14.65 8.14
CA GLN A 264 -6.09 -15.21 7.52
C GLN A 264 -6.79 -14.11 6.74
N CYS A 265 -7.23 -14.41 5.52
CA CYS A 265 -7.98 -13.49 4.69
C CYS A 265 -9.39 -14.04 4.45
N GLU A 266 -10.39 -13.22 4.71
CA GLU A 266 -11.78 -13.49 4.36
C GLU A 266 -12.27 -12.43 3.39
N LEU A 267 -12.70 -12.84 2.20
CA LEU A 267 -13.20 -11.96 1.14
C LEU A 267 -14.61 -12.37 0.72
N ARG A 268 -15.48 -11.39 0.48
CA ARG A 268 -16.84 -11.56 -0.03
C ARG A 268 -17.07 -10.70 -1.25
N VAL A 269 -17.58 -11.29 -2.32
CA VAL A 269 -18.09 -10.55 -3.46
C VAL A 269 -19.50 -10.07 -3.10
N ARG A 270 -19.74 -8.76 -3.19
CA ARG A 270 -21.04 -8.13 -2.93
C ARG A 270 -21.91 -8.13 -4.18
N ASP A 271 -21.29 -7.86 -5.30
CA ASP A 271 -21.93 -7.81 -6.62
C ASP A 271 -20.84 -7.86 -7.70
N GLY A 272 -21.28 -8.19 -8.90
CA GLY A 272 -20.41 -8.21 -10.06
C GLY A 272 -21.19 -8.29 -11.36
N SER A 273 -20.50 -7.96 -12.43
CA SER A 273 -20.93 -8.05 -13.82
C SER A 273 -19.80 -8.64 -14.65
N ALA A 274 -19.98 -8.70 -15.97
CA ALA A 274 -18.90 -9.07 -16.89
C ALA A 274 -17.75 -8.04 -16.96
N GLN A 275 -17.91 -6.85 -16.36
CA GLN A 275 -16.93 -5.76 -16.45
C GLN A 275 -16.32 -5.37 -15.11
N HIS A 276 -17.01 -5.64 -14.00
CA HIS A 276 -16.51 -5.28 -12.67
C HIS A 276 -16.97 -6.25 -11.59
N THR A 277 -16.26 -6.29 -10.47
CA THR A 277 -16.71 -6.89 -9.21
C THR A 277 -16.51 -5.90 -8.08
N ARG A 278 -17.38 -5.95 -7.07
CA ARG A 278 -17.23 -5.22 -5.81
C ARG A 278 -17.08 -6.20 -4.66
N CYS A 279 -16.02 -6.04 -3.88
CA CYS A 279 -15.66 -6.96 -2.82
C CYS A 279 -15.46 -6.24 -1.48
N ASP A 280 -15.76 -6.94 -0.39
CA ASP A 280 -15.29 -6.58 0.95
C ASP A 280 -14.33 -7.67 1.45
N ALA A 281 -13.32 -7.30 2.21
CA ALA A 281 -12.33 -8.23 2.71
C ALA A 281 -11.74 -7.81 4.05
N VAL A 282 -11.25 -8.78 4.82
CA VAL A 282 -10.49 -8.54 6.05
C VAL A 282 -9.23 -9.39 6.09
N LEU A 283 -8.15 -8.83 6.66
CA LEU A 283 -7.00 -9.59 7.15
C LEU A 283 -7.08 -9.72 8.66
N ILE A 284 -6.86 -10.94 9.13
CA ILE A 284 -6.92 -11.33 10.53
C ILE A 284 -5.54 -11.85 10.92
N ALA A 285 -4.92 -11.23 11.92
CA ALA A 285 -3.63 -11.65 12.47
C ALA A 285 -3.76 -12.97 13.24
N ALA A 286 -2.61 -13.57 13.59
CA ALA A 286 -2.57 -14.85 14.32
C ALA A 286 -3.28 -14.81 15.69
N ASP A 287 -3.37 -13.63 16.31
CA ASP A 287 -4.08 -13.40 17.58
C ASP A 287 -5.60 -13.19 17.42
N GLY A 288 -6.12 -13.27 16.18
CA GLY A 288 -7.54 -13.11 15.87
C GLY A 288 -8.01 -11.67 15.66
N ARG A 289 -7.14 -10.66 15.80
CA ARG A 289 -7.50 -9.27 15.51
C ARG A 289 -7.61 -9.03 14.01
N VAL A 290 -8.62 -8.26 13.60
CA VAL A 290 -8.67 -7.70 12.25
C VAL A 290 -7.70 -6.54 12.18
N VAL A 291 -6.76 -6.61 11.23
CA VAL A 291 -5.68 -5.63 11.06
C VAL A 291 -5.83 -4.78 9.80
N VAL A 292 -6.54 -5.31 8.80
CA VAL A 292 -6.96 -4.59 7.60
C VAL A 292 -8.41 -4.94 7.33
N ARG A 293 -9.23 -3.93 7.05
CA ARG A 293 -10.60 -4.11 6.55
C ARG A 293 -10.79 -3.26 5.30
N ILE A 294 -11.19 -3.89 4.21
CA ILE A 294 -11.52 -3.23 2.95
C ILE A 294 -13.01 -3.41 2.68
N GLU A 295 -13.70 -2.31 2.41
CA GLU A 295 -15.08 -2.29 1.95
C GLU A 295 -15.18 -1.63 0.58
N GLY A 296 -15.98 -2.22 -0.30
CA GLY A 296 -16.23 -1.68 -1.62
C GLY A 296 -14.99 -1.60 -2.50
N LEU A 297 -14.09 -2.58 -2.44
CA LEU A 297 -13.03 -2.75 -3.43
C LEU A 297 -13.65 -3.02 -4.80
N GLN A 298 -13.42 -2.12 -5.75
CA GLN A 298 -13.86 -2.29 -7.12
C GLN A 298 -12.71 -2.82 -7.97
N MET A 299 -12.94 -3.97 -8.60
CA MET A 299 -12.08 -4.55 -9.63
C MET A 299 -12.73 -4.32 -10.99
N PHE A 300 -11.93 -4.01 -12.00
CA PHE A 300 -12.42 -3.81 -13.37
C PHE A 300 -11.66 -4.68 -14.36
N ALA A 301 -12.37 -5.33 -15.28
CA ALA A 301 -11.79 -6.15 -16.33
C ALA A 301 -10.98 -5.30 -17.31
N LEU A 302 -9.74 -5.69 -17.59
CA LEU A 302 -8.93 -4.98 -18.55
C LEU A 302 -9.52 -5.14 -19.96
N PRO A 303 -9.69 -4.05 -20.73
CA PRO A 303 -10.13 -4.15 -22.12
C PRO A 303 -9.18 -5.06 -22.90
N ARG A 304 -9.68 -5.93 -23.77
CA ARG A 304 -8.81 -6.77 -24.62
C ARG A 304 -7.73 -5.90 -25.26
N ALA A 305 -6.47 -6.37 -25.21
CA ALA A 305 -5.46 -5.79 -26.08
C ALA A 305 -5.97 -5.95 -27.52
N ALA A 306 -6.03 -4.87 -28.30
CA ALA A 306 -6.27 -5.01 -29.71
C ALA A 306 -5.20 -5.97 -30.25
N ALA A 307 -5.62 -7.02 -30.95
CA ALA A 307 -4.66 -7.86 -31.66
C ALA A 307 -3.85 -6.92 -32.55
N ALA A 308 -2.52 -6.98 -32.45
CA ALA A 308 -1.68 -6.35 -33.44
C ALA A 308 -2.01 -7.02 -34.78
N GLU A 309 -2.69 -6.28 -35.67
CA GLU A 309 -2.84 -6.65 -37.07
C GLU A 309 -1.48 -6.60 -37.79
#